data_AF-F8ACM7-F1
#
_entry.id   AF-F8ACM7-F1
#
_cell.length_a   1.000
_cell.length_b   1.000
_cell.length_c   1.000
_cell.angle_alpha   90.00
_cell.angle_beta   90.00
_cell.angle_gamma   90.00
#
_symmetry.space_group_name_H-M   'P 1'
#
loop_
_entity.id
_entity.type
_entity.pdbx_description
1 polymer ?
#
loop_
_entity_poly.entity_id
_entity_poly.type
_entity_poly.pdbx_seq_one_letter_code
_entity_poly.pdbx_strand_id
1 'polypeptide(L)'
;MKLKEKKYLLKEIGNDLKIDKKLLENYLLPRIACLYDLSKYFLVEKYTQREWKELITLHYINTLYSPSNEVFRIHFFIKNSVEPENYLGFITLRDLPEPNALLSFVYPNFPIFLPQYKKKFQMEDTKFFVMDYPKPVHLSFKEMFIQTFPFYSQDGVVARCAHADIVMVCKYLHKKWNFNSVHIHDIVNSYSFYRTKLFPSDGLLIYQIAEIFANNRIDICIKRYGDFKKDFLNILDSVIESGFPVILATKQHVSVLIGHTLKNNSEKDYIIYDDSGYFL
;
A
#
# COMPACT_ATOMS: atom_id res chain seq x y z
N MET A 1 1.23 25.21 -12.83
CA MET A 1 0.77 24.50 -11.60
C MET A 1 1.66 24.92 -10.45
N LYS A 2 1.09 25.32 -9.31
CA LYS A 2 1.88 25.82 -8.17
C LYS A 2 1.86 24.79 -7.06
N LEU A 3 3.04 24.22 -6.75
CA LEU A 3 3.18 23.36 -5.58
C LEU A 3 2.97 24.19 -4.32
N LYS A 4 2.41 23.54 -3.29
CA LYS A 4 2.14 24.15 -1.99
C LYS A 4 3.15 23.66 -0.97
N GLU A 5 3.51 24.50 -0.01
CA GLU A 5 4.40 24.10 1.08
C GLU A 5 3.72 23.09 2.01
N LYS A 6 4.45 22.04 2.43
CA LYS A 6 3.90 20.94 3.25
C LYS A 6 3.13 21.36 4.49
N LYS A 7 3.47 22.51 5.09
CA LYS A 7 2.79 23.03 6.30
C LYS A 7 1.30 23.27 6.10
N TYR A 8 0.85 23.43 4.85
CA TYR A 8 -0.55 23.61 4.50
C TYR A 8 -1.30 22.32 4.20
N LEU A 9 -0.62 21.17 4.13
CA LEU A 9 -1.20 19.90 3.68
C LEU A 9 -2.42 19.49 4.52
N LEU A 10 -2.26 19.38 5.85
CA LEU A 10 -3.33 18.90 6.73
C LEU A 10 -4.51 19.88 6.77
N LYS A 11 -4.24 21.18 6.61
CA LYS A 11 -5.30 22.20 6.53
C LYS A 11 -6.13 22.02 5.25
N GLU A 12 -5.46 21.75 4.13
CA GLU A 12 -6.13 21.53 2.84
C GLU A 12 -6.98 20.26 2.85
N ILE A 13 -6.40 19.14 3.27
CA ILE A 13 -7.10 17.86 3.43
C ILE A 13 -8.30 18.02 4.38
N GLY A 14 -8.09 18.65 5.54
CA GLY A 14 -9.14 18.83 6.54
C GLY A 14 -10.31 19.67 6.03
N ASN A 15 -10.02 20.73 5.26
CA ASN A 15 -11.07 21.56 4.65
C ASN A 15 -11.85 20.79 3.58
N ASP A 16 -11.15 20.08 2.69
CA ASP A 16 -11.78 19.38 1.57
C ASP A 16 -12.62 18.18 2.01
N LEU A 17 -12.15 17.43 3.01
CA LEU A 17 -12.82 16.23 3.54
C LEU A 17 -13.69 16.50 4.77
N LYS A 18 -13.69 17.74 5.29
CA LYS A 18 -14.37 18.13 6.53
C LYS A 18 -13.93 17.29 7.74
N ILE A 19 -12.64 16.99 7.82
CA ILE A 19 -12.03 16.23 8.92
C ILE A 19 -11.22 17.19 9.79
N ASP A 20 -11.37 17.06 11.11
CA ASP A 20 -10.59 17.84 12.07
C ASP A 20 -9.07 17.59 11.90
N LYS A 21 -8.29 18.67 11.93
CA LYS A 21 -6.84 18.61 11.73
C LYS A 21 -6.15 17.66 12.72
N LYS A 22 -6.60 17.62 13.98
CA LYS A 22 -6.02 16.76 15.03
C LYS A 22 -6.26 15.28 14.73
N LEU A 23 -7.41 14.94 14.13
CA LEU A 23 -7.66 13.56 13.68
C LEU A 23 -6.72 13.17 12.54
N LEU A 24 -6.47 14.08 11.59
CA LEU A 24 -5.49 13.83 10.53
C LEU A 24 -4.06 13.67 11.09
N GLU A 25 -3.68 14.49 12.07
CA GLU A 25 -2.39 14.37 12.77
C GLU A 25 -2.23 13.03 13.49
N ASN A 26 -3.30 12.50 14.08
CA ASN A 26 -3.24 11.26 14.85
C ASN A 26 -3.34 9.99 13.98
N TYR A 27 -4.16 9.98 12.93
CA TYR A 27 -4.49 8.76 12.19
C TYR A 27 -3.87 8.69 10.80
N LEU A 28 -3.78 9.82 10.09
CA LEU A 28 -3.21 9.85 8.73
C LEU A 28 -1.70 10.03 8.76
N LEU A 29 -1.22 11.03 9.53
CA LEU A 29 0.18 11.45 9.49
C LEU A 29 1.17 10.33 9.82
N PRO A 30 0.94 9.47 10.85
CA PRO A 30 1.87 8.37 11.14
C PRO A 30 2.00 7.39 9.98
N ARG A 31 0.89 7.11 9.28
CA ARG A 31 0.85 6.17 8.14
C ARG A 31 1.53 6.70 6.88
N ILE A 32 1.66 8.01 6.74
CA ILE A 32 2.31 8.65 5.59
C ILE A 32 3.62 9.35 5.96
N ALA A 33 4.08 9.19 7.19
CA ALA A 33 5.22 9.91 7.75
C ALA A 33 6.46 9.78 6.86
N CYS A 34 6.69 8.58 6.31
CA CYS A 34 7.81 8.29 5.42
C CYS A 34 7.89 9.25 4.21
N LEU A 35 6.76 9.60 3.58
CA LEU A 35 6.71 10.56 2.47
C LEU A 35 6.62 12.00 2.96
N TYR A 36 5.76 12.25 3.95
CA TYR A 36 5.50 13.58 4.46
C TYR A 36 6.77 14.25 4.98
N ASP A 37 7.56 13.51 5.74
CA ASP A 37 8.77 13.99 6.38
C ASP A 37 9.88 14.38 5.42
N LEU A 38 10.02 13.60 4.33
CA LEU A 38 11.01 13.81 3.29
C LEU A 38 10.59 14.92 2.32
N SER A 39 9.29 15.19 2.22
CA SER A 39 8.76 16.22 1.35
C SER A 39 8.98 17.64 1.91
N LYS A 40 8.95 18.61 1.00
CA LYS A 40 8.81 20.05 1.32
C LYS A 40 7.58 20.66 0.66
N TYR A 41 7.18 20.08 -0.48
CA TYR A 41 6.08 20.58 -1.28
C TYR A 41 5.12 19.44 -1.66
N PHE A 42 3.88 19.79 -1.91
CA PHE A 42 2.86 18.86 -2.36
C PHE A 42 1.97 19.45 -3.46
N LEU A 43 1.23 18.57 -4.11
CA LEU A 43 0.15 18.88 -5.04
C LEU A 43 -1.02 17.92 -4.78
N VAL A 44 -2.24 18.44 -4.81
CA VAL A 44 -3.48 17.65 -4.71
C VAL A 44 -4.22 17.70 -6.04
N GLU A 45 -4.69 16.54 -6.49
CA GLU A 45 -5.62 16.41 -7.61
C GLU A 45 -6.74 15.42 -7.27
N LYS A 46 -7.86 15.49 -8.00
CA LYS A 46 -8.90 14.45 -7.97
C LYS A 46 -8.53 13.36 -8.97
N TYR A 47 -8.73 12.10 -8.58
CA TYR A 47 -8.40 10.96 -9.42
C TYR A 47 -9.47 9.87 -9.34
N THR A 48 -9.76 9.26 -10.48
CA THR A 48 -10.61 8.06 -10.53
C THR A 48 -9.80 6.82 -10.18
N GLN A 49 -10.04 6.26 -9.00
CA GLN A 49 -9.43 5.01 -8.56
C GLN A 49 -10.44 3.86 -8.63
N ARG A 50 -10.07 2.77 -9.32
CA ARG A 50 -10.95 1.62 -9.51
C ARG A 50 -11.32 0.93 -8.20
N GLU A 51 -10.33 0.68 -7.33
CA GLU A 51 -10.58 0.00 -6.05
C GLU A 51 -11.56 0.79 -5.19
N TRP A 52 -11.51 2.13 -5.24
CA TRP A 52 -12.47 2.96 -4.52
C TRP A 52 -13.90 2.81 -5.04
N LYS A 53 -14.08 2.81 -6.37
CA LYS A 53 -15.40 2.57 -6.99
C LYS A 53 -15.98 1.19 -6.64
N GLU A 54 -15.12 0.18 -6.55
CA GLU A 54 -15.54 -1.16 -6.12
C GLU A 54 -16.00 -1.15 -4.66
N LEU A 55 -15.24 -0.51 -3.76
CA LEU A 55 -15.66 -0.35 -2.36
C LEU A 55 -17.01 0.38 -2.24
N ILE A 56 -17.22 1.43 -3.04
CA ILE A 56 -18.50 2.15 -3.09
C ILE A 56 -19.63 1.20 -3.48
N THR A 57 -19.45 0.47 -4.58
CA THR A 57 -20.48 -0.44 -5.10
C THR A 57 -20.80 -1.58 -4.12
N LEU A 58 -19.78 -2.11 -3.44
CA LEU A 58 -19.92 -3.22 -2.50
C LEU A 58 -20.58 -2.81 -1.19
N HIS A 59 -20.28 -1.60 -0.69
CA HIS A 59 -20.71 -1.20 0.65
C HIS A 59 -21.16 0.27 0.74
N TYR A 60 -20.29 1.23 0.36
CA TYR A 60 -20.52 2.62 0.75
C TYR A 60 -21.72 3.29 0.06
N ILE A 61 -22.21 2.74 -1.06
CA ILE A 61 -23.45 3.20 -1.72
C ILE A 61 -24.68 3.06 -0.80
N ASN A 62 -24.64 2.13 0.15
CA ASN A 62 -25.71 1.87 1.11
C ASN A 62 -25.52 2.61 2.45
N THR A 63 -24.60 3.57 2.50
CA THR A 63 -24.28 4.34 3.72
C THR A 63 -24.72 5.80 3.59
N LEU A 64 -24.80 6.50 4.71
CA LEU A 64 -25.10 7.93 4.73
C LEU A 64 -23.92 8.81 4.29
N TYR A 65 -22.73 8.23 4.08
CA TYR A 65 -21.51 9.00 3.76
C TYR A 65 -21.57 9.73 2.42
N SER A 66 -22.40 9.28 1.47
CA SER A 66 -22.53 9.87 0.12
C SER A 66 -21.18 10.21 -0.55
N PRO A 67 -20.23 9.25 -0.62
CA PRO A 67 -18.88 9.52 -1.10
C PRO A 67 -18.84 9.88 -2.59
N SER A 68 -17.88 10.72 -3.00
CA SER A 68 -17.53 10.87 -4.42
C SER A 68 -16.90 9.61 -4.99
N ASN A 69 -17.08 9.39 -6.29
CA ASN A 69 -16.42 8.33 -7.06
C ASN A 69 -14.91 8.58 -7.30
N GLU A 70 -14.41 9.72 -6.85
CA GLU A 70 -13.01 10.12 -6.97
C GLU A 70 -12.29 10.08 -5.62
N VAL A 71 -11.00 9.79 -5.67
CA VAL A 71 -10.09 9.93 -4.53
C VAL A 71 -9.30 11.23 -4.63
N PHE A 72 -8.83 11.74 -3.51
CA PHE A 72 -7.79 12.76 -3.50
C PHE A 72 -6.45 12.08 -3.74
N ARG A 73 -5.72 12.49 -4.76
CA ARG A 73 -4.34 12.05 -4.99
C ARG A 73 -3.39 13.16 -4.59
N ILE A 74 -2.45 12.84 -3.70
CA ILE A 74 -1.50 13.80 -3.15
C ILE A 74 -0.09 13.39 -3.56
N HIS A 75 0.56 14.26 -4.31
CA HIS A 75 1.90 14.09 -4.83
C HIS A 75 2.91 14.82 -3.94
N PHE A 76 4.05 14.20 -3.65
CA PHE A 76 5.08 14.73 -2.75
C PHE A 76 6.37 15.07 -3.49
N PHE A 77 6.93 16.24 -3.20
CA PHE A 77 8.13 16.76 -3.85
C PHE A 77 9.16 17.30 -2.84
N ILE A 78 10.44 17.11 -3.16
CA ILE A 78 11.58 17.62 -2.37
C ILE A 78 11.80 19.12 -2.62
N LYS A 79 11.61 19.57 -3.86
CA LYS A 79 11.80 20.96 -4.32
C LYS A 79 10.51 21.49 -4.92
N ASN A 80 10.46 22.82 -5.10
CA ASN A 80 9.33 23.49 -5.72
C ASN A 80 9.37 23.34 -7.27
N SER A 81 9.41 22.10 -7.76
CA SER A 81 9.49 21.78 -9.19
C SER A 81 8.85 20.43 -9.48
N VAL A 82 8.09 20.36 -10.57
CA VAL A 82 7.38 19.15 -11.03
C VAL A 82 8.27 18.39 -12.01
N GLU A 83 9.39 17.90 -11.50
CA GLU A 83 10.36 17.12 -12.28
C GLU A 83 10.59 15.75 -11.62
N PRO A 84 10.82 14.67 -12.40
CA PRO A 84 10.95 13.31 -11.88
C PRO A 84 11.98 13.16 -10.75
N GLU A 85 13.09 13.89 -10.81
CA GLU A 85 14.20 13.82 -9.84
C GLU A 85 13.82 14.40 -8.47
N ASN A 86 12.73 15.17 -8.41
CA ASN A 86 12.23 15.76 -7.18
C ASN A 86 11.01 15.02 -6.64
N TYR A 87 10.50 14.02 -7.35
CA TYR A 87 9.22 13.38 -7.08
C TYR A 87 9.38 12.15 -6.18
N LEU A 88 8.89 12.26 -4.94
CA LEU A 88 8.99 11.20 -3.92
C LEU A 88 7.95 10.09 -4.09
N GLY A 89 6.89 10.36 -4.85
CA GLY A 89 5.73 9.47 -4.98
C GLY A 89 4.44 10.17 -4.58
N PHE A 90 3.40 9.37 -4.39
CA PHE A 90 2.07 9.88 -4.06
C PHE A 90 1.29 8.95 -3.14
N ILE A 91 0.22 9.49 -2.55
CA ILE A 91 -0.80 8.73 -1.86
C ILE A 91 -2.17 8.99 -2.49
N THR A 92 -3.12 8.10 -2.24
CA THR A 92 -4.53 8.37 -2.49
C THR A 92 -5.34 8.27 -1.20
N LEU A 93 -6.28 9.21 -1.03
CA LEU A 93 -7.20 9.28 0.10
C LEU A 93 -8.64 9.10 -0.41
N ARG A 94 -9.39 8.20 0.23
CA ARG A 94 -10.81 7.99 -0.02
C ARG A 94 -11.59 9.24 0.37
N ASP A 95 -12.71 9.49 -0.32
CA ASP A 95 -13.61 10.58 0.06
C ASP A 95 -14.51 10.13 1.22
N LEU A 96 -13.91 9.99 2.40
CA LEU A 96 -14.58 9.49 3.61
C LEU A 96 -14.21 10.35 4.82
N PRO A 97 -15.19 10.74 5.66
CA PRO A 97 -14.94 11.44 6.91
C PRO A 97 -14.51 10.50 8.06
N GLU A 98 -13.94 9.33 7.74
CA GLU A 98 -13.48 8.33 8.71
C GLU A 98 -11.94 8.21 8.64
N PRO A 99 -11.20 8.77 9.60
CA PRO A 99 -9.73 8.83 9.55
C PRO A 99 -9.06 7.47 9.39
N ASN A 100 -9.63 6.40 9.96
CA ASN A 100 -9.04 5.07 9.90
C ASN A 100 -9.15 4.42 8.51
N ALA A 101 -10.18 4.78 7.75
CA ALA A 101 -10.44 4.30 6.40
C ALA A 101 -9.99 5.29 5.33
N LEU A 102 -9.40 6.43 5.71
CA LEU A 102 -9.09 7.52 4.80
C LEU A 102 -7.99 7.16 3.80
N LEU A 103 -6.87 6.63 4.27
CA LEU A 103 -5.74 6.27 3.41
C LEU A 103 -6.11 5.08 2.52
N SER A 104 -5.88 5.19 1.21
CA SER A 104 -6.09 4.09 0.27
C SER A 104 -4.78 3.50 -0.22
N PHE A 105 -4.02 4.20 -1.06
CA PHE A 105 -2.71 3.72 -1.52
C PHE A 105 -1.57 4.64 -1.09
N VAL A 106 -0.39 4.05 -0.91
CA VAL A 106 0.90 4.74 -0.87
C VAL A 106 1.78 4.16 -1.97
N TYR A 107 2.35 5.04 -2.80
CA TYR A 107 3.22 4.71 -3.93
C TYR A 107 4.50 5.53 -3.85
N PRO A 108 5.51 5.07 -3.08
CA PRO A 108 6.81 5.73 -3.04
C PRO A 108 7.55 5.51 -4.37
N ASN A 109 8.24 6.54 -4.86
CA ASN A 109 9.16 6.43 -6.00
C ASN A 109 10.54 6.02 -5.48
N PHE A 110 10.81 4.71 -5.35
CA PHE A 110 11.98 4.18 -4.65
C PHE A 110 13.33 4.80 -5.08
N PRO A 111 13.61 5.03 -6.38
CA PRO A 111 14.86 5.65 -6.83
C PRO A 111 15.14 7.03 -6.21
N ILE A 112 14.09 7.80 -5.91
CA ILE A 112 14.20 9.12 -5.30
C ILE A 112 13.97 9.06 -3.79
N PHE A 113 13.02 8.23 -3.35
CA PHE A 113 12.64 8.06 -1.95
C PHE A 113 13.77 7.46 -1.12
N LEU A 114 14.37 6.33 -1.54
CA LEU A 114 15.35 5.59 -0.74
C LEU A 114 16.61 6.41 -0.43
N PRO A 115 17.22 7.16 -1.37
CA PRO A 115 18.35 8.03 -1.03
C PRO A 115 18.00 9.09 0.03
N GLN A 116 16.81 9.70 -0.05
CA GLN A 116 16.38 10.69 0.94
C GLN A 116 16.10 10.04 2.30
N TYR A 117 15.49 8.85 2.30
CA TYR A 117 15.24 8.06 3.50
C TYR A 117 16.56 7.70 4.20
N LYS A 118 17.52 7.13 3.47
CA LYS A 118 18.85 6.78 4.01
C LYS A 118 19.54 7.97 4.65
N LYS A 119 19.56 9.12 3.95
CA LYS A 119 20.18 10.35 4.45
C LYS A 119 19.50 10.86 5.72
N LYS A 120 18.17 10.80 5.80
CA LYS A 120 17.42 11.27 6.97
C LYS A 120 17.68 10.40 8.20
N PHE A 121 17.76 9.08 8.01
CA PHE A 121 17.89 8.10 9.10
C PHE A 121 19.31 7.58 9.30
N GLN A 122 20.32 8.18 8.67
CA GLN A 122 21.73 7.82 8.80
C GLN A 122 22.00 6.34 8.45
N MET A 123 21.43 5.89 7.33
CA MET A 123 21.51 4.51 6.83
C MET A 123 22.27 4.43 5.50
N GLU A 124 23.28 5.27 5.30
CA GLU A 124 24.06 5.36 4.05
C GLU A 124 24.71 4.04 3.67
N ASP A 125 25.21 3.29 4.67
CA ASP A 125 25.85 1.98 4.50
C ASP A 125 24.86 0.82 4.31
N THR A 126 23.55 1.08 4.45
CA THR A 126 22.53 0.03 4.32
C THR A 126 22.11 -0.11 2.86
N LYS A 127 22.22 -1.32 2.30
CA LYS A 127 21.64 -1.65 0.99
C LYS A 127 20.18 -2.04 1.16
N PHE A 128 19.34 -1.62 0.23
CA PHE A 128 17.91 -1.94 0.22
C PHE A 128 17.62 -2.75 -1.03
N PHE A 129 17.03 -3.92 -0.84
CA PHE A 129 16.55 -4.79 -1.90
C PHE A 129 15.04 -4.80 -1.79
N VAL A 130 14.37 -4.05 -2.67
CA VAL A 130 12.92 -3.87 -2.65
C VAL A 130 12.37 -4.26 -4.01
N MET A 131 11.31 -5.06 -4.00
CA MET A 131 10.56 -5.38 -5.20
C MET A 131 9.91 -4.13 -5.77
N ASP A 132 10.00 -3.95 -7.09
CA ASP A 132 9.38 -2.81 -7.76
C ASP A 132 8.88 -3.16 -9.17
N TYR A 133 8.04 -2.28 -9.71
CA TYR A 133 7.68 -2.25 -11.12
C TYR A 133 7.52 -0.80 -11.62
N PRO A 134 7.68 -0.56 -12.93
CA PRO A 134 7.43 0.75 -13.53
C PRO A 134 5.94 1.08 -13.51
N LYS A 135 5.57 2.15 -12.82
CA LYS A 135 4.20 2.67 -12.77
C LYS A 135 4.10 4.01 -13.50
N PRO A 136 3.23 4.13 -14.52
CA PRO A 136 2.93 5.42 -15.12
C PRO A 136 2.13 6.29 -14.14
N VAL A 137 2.52 7.56 -14.05
CA VAL A 137 1.88 8.61 -13.28
C VAL A 137 1.65 9.78 -14.21
N HIS A 138 0.41 10.24 -14.28
CA HIS A 138 0.03 11.37 -15.10
C HIS A 138 -0.07 12.59 -14.20
N LEU A 139 0.68 13.63 -14.53
CA LEU A 139 0.73 14.89 -13.79
C LEU A 139 0.66 16.03 -14.81
N SER A 140 -0.49 16.71 -14.89
CA SER A 140 -0.67 17.89 -15.77
C SER A 140 -0.18 17.67 -17.21
N PHE A 141 -0.73 16.67 -17.89
CA PHE A 141 -0.40 16.29 -19.28
C PHE A 141 1.02 15.74 -19.50
N LYS A 142 1.86 15.64 -18.47
CA LYS A 142 3.11 14.88 -18.51
C LYS A 142 2.86 13.47 -17.96
N GLU A 143 3.31 12.46 -18.70
CA GLU A 143 3.47 11.11 -18.17
C GLU A 143 4.89 10.97 -17.61
N MET A 144 5.00 10.42 -16.40
CA MET A 144 6.27 10.04 -15.80
C MET A 144 6.16 8.63 -15.24
N PHE A 145 7.30 7.94 -15.17
CA PHE A 145 7.37 6.60 -14.60
C PHE A 145 8.05 6.65 -13.24
N ILE A 146 7.45 5.99 -12.26
CA ILE A 146 8.08 5.71 -10.96
C ILE A 146 8.36 4.23 -10.83
N GLN A 147 9.41 3.86 -10.08
CA GLN A 147 9.61 2.48 -9.66
C GLN A 147 9.08 2.33 -8.24
N THR A 148 8.11 1.44 -8.06
CA THR A 148 7.31 1.38 -6.82
C THR A 148 6.75 0.00 -6.54
N PHE A 149 6.27 -0.19 -5.31
CA PHE A 149 5.41 -1.28 -4.89
C PHE A 149 4.16 -0.68 -4.23
N PRO A 150 2.94 -1.11 -4.57
CA PRO A 150 1.71 -0.60 -3.98
C PRO A 150 1.63 -0.99 -2.51
N PHE A 151 1.53 -0.01 -1.62
CA PHE A 151 0.94 -0.23 -0.30
C PHE A 151 -0.55 0.11 -0.37
N TYR A 152 -1.43 -0.82 0.00
CA TYR A 152 -2.87 -0.58 0.10
C TYR A 152 -3.31 -0.70 1.55
N SER A 153 -3.93 0.35 2.10
CA SER A 153 -4.43 0.35 3.47
C SER A 153 -5.88 -0.15 3.52
N GLN A 154 -6.17 -1.08 4.42
CA GLN A 154 -7.54 -1.55 4.66
C GLN A 154 -8.49 -0.40 5.06
N ASP A 155 -9.77 -0.55 4.73
CA ASP A 155 -10.83 0.34 5.23
C ASP A 155 -11.48 -0.21 6.51
N GLY A 156 -11.22 -1.46 6.87
CA GLY A 156 -11.73 -2.08 8.09
C GLY A 156 -13.22 -2.44 8.02
N VAL A 157 -13.85 -2.33 6.85
CA VAL A 157 -15.26 -2.72 6.66
C VAL A 157 -15.37 -3.74 5.54
N VAL A 158 -14.92 -3.38 4.34
CA VAL A 158 -14.93 -4.25 3.17
C VAL A 158 -13.61 -5.02 3.06
N ALA A 159 -12.50 -4.30 3.07
CA ALA A 159 -11.16 -4.84 3.06
C ALA A 159 -10.62 -4.93 4.49
N ARG A 160 -10.15 -6.13 4.84
CA ARG A 160 -9.29 -6.40 6.01
C ARG A 160 -7.86 -6.70 5.55
N CYS A 161 -6.94 -6.94 6.48
CA CYS A 161 -5.54 -7.29 6.22
C CYS A 161 -5.33 -8.23 5.04
N ALA A 162 -5.96 -9.41 5.06
CA ALA A 162 -5.81 -10.37 3.96
C ALA A 162 -6.32 -9.85 2.61
N HIS A 163 -7.38 -9.04 2.58
CA HIS A 163 -7.87 -8.46 1.34
C HIS A 163 -6.88 -7.43 0.81
N ALA A 164 -6.33 -6.59 1.69
CA ALA A 164 -5.36 -5.58 1.32
C ALA A 164 -4.06 -6.20 0.81
N ASP A 165 -3.55 -7.22 1.49
CA ASP A 165 -2.36 -7.97 1.11
C ASP A 165 -2.51 -8.64 -0.25
N ILE A 166 -3.64 -9.30 -0.51
CA ILE A 166 -3.93 -9.90 -1.82
C ILE A 166 -3.95 -8.81 -2.90
N VAL A 167 -4.59 -7.66 -2.66
CA VAL A 167 -4.60 -6.54 -3.62
C VAL A 167 -3.18 -6.04 -3.91
N MET A 168 -2.34 -5.87 -2.88
CA MET A 168 -0.95 -5.44 -3.04
C MET A 168 -0.16 -6.43 -3.89
N VAL A 169 -0.20 -7.72 -3.53
CA VAL A 169 0.51 -8.80 -4.20
C VAL A 169 0.04 -8.98 -5.64
N CYS A 170 -1.27 -9.14 -5.87
CA CYS A 170 -1.78 -9.36 -7.23
C CYS A 170 -1.53 -8.16 -8.14
N LYS A 171 -1.59 -6.93 -7.61
CA LYS A 171 -1.26 -5.73 -8.39
C LYS A 171 0.22 -5.68 -8.77
N TYR A 172 1.10 -6.07 -7.86
CA TYR A 172 2.53 -6.24 -8.17
C TYR A 172 2.76 -7.31 -9.24
N LEU A 173 2.25 -8.53 -9.05
CA LEU A 173 2.43 -9.66 -9.96
C LEU A 173 1.87 -9.36 -11.36
N HIS A 174 0.69 -8.73 -11.44
CA HIS A 174 0.10 -8.31 -12.70
C HIS A 174 0.98 -7.29 -13.42
N LYS A 175 1.54 -6.29 -12.71
CA LYS A 175 2.36 -5.26 -13.34
C LYS A 175 3.79 -5.69 -13.66
N LYS A 176 4.38 -6.58 -12.86
CA LYS A 176 5.74 -7.08 -13.08
C LYS A 176 5.79 -8.21 -14.11
N TRP A 177 4.82 -9.11 -14.06
CA TRP A 177 4.86 -10.39 -14.80
C TRP A 177 3.57 -10.75 -15.52
N ASN A 178 2.60 -9.83 -15.62
CA ASN A 178 1.36 -10.03 -16.36
C ASN A 178 0.49 -11.21 -15.86
N PHE A 179 0.55 -11.49 -14.55
CA PHE A 179 -0.42 -12.37 -13.89
C PHE A 179 -1.83 -11.77 -13.94
N ASN A 180 -2.84 -12.56 -13.59
CA ASN A 180 -4.22 -12.10 -13.54
C ASN A 180 -4.39 -10.93 -12.55
N SER A 181 -5.12 -9.91 -12.98
CA SER A 181 -5.47 -8.77 -12.12
C SER A 181 -6.62 -9.17 -11.22
N VAL A 182 -6.34 -9.35 -9.93
CA VAL A 182 -7.34 -9.71 -8.92
C VAL A 182 -7.81 -8.45 -8.20
N HIS A 183 -9.13 -8.24 -8.15
CA HIS A 183 -9.78 -7.09 -7.56
C HIS A 183 -10.56 -7.44 -6.29
N ILE A 184 -11.01 -6.44 -5.52
CA ILE A 184 -11.72 -6.68 -4.25
C ILE A 184 -13.01 -7.49 -4.50
N HIS A 185 -13.73 -7.16 -5.57
CA HIS A 185 -14.92 -7.92 -5.96
C HIS A 185 -14.61 -9.39 -6.26
N ASP A 186 -13.46 -9.67 -6.89
CA ASP A 186 -13.03 -11.04 -7.19
C ASP A 186 -12.70 -11.75 -5.88
N ILE A 187 -11.94 -11.12 -4.98
CA ILE A 187 -11.56 -11.68 -3.67
C ILE A 187 -12.80 -12.13 -2.89
N VAL A 188 -13.81 -11.26 -2.80
CA VAL A 188 -15.04 -11.51 -2.03
C VAL A 188 -15.90 -12.64 -2.62
N ASN A 189 -15.73 -12.96 -3.90
CA ASN A 189 -16.47 -13.98 -4.62
C ASN A 189 -15.66 -15.24 -4.97
N SER A 190 -14.34 -15.22 -4.74
CA SER A 190 -13.41 -16.29 -5.14
C SER A 190 -13.21 -17.38 -4.09
N TYR A 191 -13.97 -17.37 -2.99
CA TYR A 191 -13.91 -18.45 -2.00
C TYR A 191 -15.30 -18.93 -1.60
N SER A 192 -15.40 -20.24 -1.40
CA SER A 192 -16.64 -20.94 -1.03
C SER A 192 -16.58 -21.47 0.41
N PHE A 193 -15.36 -21.74 0.90
CA PHE A 193 -15.13 -22.33 2.22
C PHE A 193 -15.47 -21.37 3.36
N TYR A 194 -16.28 -21.81 4.34
CA TYR A 194 -16.71 -21.03 5.51
C TYR A 194 -17.13 -19.57 5.22
N ARG A 195 -17.92 -19.36 4.17
CA ARG A 195 -18.39 -18.02 3.81
C ARG A 195 -19.32 -17.47 4.90
N THR A 196 -18.95 -16.32 5.49
CA THR A 196 -19.75 -15.59 6.47
C THR A 196 -20.42 -14.37 5.83
N LYS A 197 -21.03 -13.50 6.65
CA LYS A 197 -21.59 -12.22 6.20
C LYS A 197 -20.50 -11.42 5.48
N LEU A 198 -20.83 -10.89 4.29
CA LEU A 198 -19.84 -10.19 3.46
C LEU A 198 -19.31 -8.92 4.14
N PHE A 199 -20.18 -8.15 4.82
CA PHE A 199 -19.83 -6.87 5.44
C PHE A 199 -20.47 -6.68 6.82
N PRO A 200 -19.73 -6.22 7.85
CA PRO A 200 -18.28 -6.06 7.85
C PRO A 200 -17.58 -7.41 7.68
N SER A 201 -16.45 -7.41 6.97
CA SER A 201 -15.66 -8.63 6.76
C SER A 201 -14.95 -9.04 8.06
N ASP A 202 -14.97 -10.34 8.36
CA ASP A 202 -14.23 -10.95 9.47
C ASP A 202 -12.76 -11.26 9.12
N GLY A 203 -12.33 -10.93 7.89
CA GLY A 203 -11.03 -11.30 7.35
C GLY A 203 -11.06 -12.61 6.57
N LEU A 204 -9.89 -13.19 6.31
CA LEU A 204 -9.75 -14.44 5.57
C LEU A 204 -8.87 -15.42 6.32
N LEU A 205 -9.30 -16.68 6.32
CA LEU A 205 -8.47 -17.81 6.73
C LEU A 205 -7.39 -18.07 5.68
N ILE A 206 -6.24 -18.63 6.11
CA ILE A 206 -5.13 -18.98 5.20
C ILE A 206 -5.60 -19.85 4.02
N TYR A 207 -6.52 -20.78 4.26
CA TYR A 207 -7.07 -21.64 3.21
C TYR A 207 -7.97 -20.88 2.22
N GLN A 208 -8.70 -19.85 2.67
CA GLN A 208 -9.48 -18.98 1.78
C GLN A 208 -8.54 -18.12 0.93
N ILE A 209 -7.44 -17.60 1.51
CA ILE A 209 -6.40 -16.89 0.76
C ILE A 209 -5.87 -17.80 -0.36
N ALA A 210 -5.57 -19.07 -0.06
CA ALA A 210 -5.11 -20.03 -1.06
C ALA A 210 -6.13 -20.33 -2.15
N GLU A 211 -7.40 -20.52 -1.78
CA GLU A 211 -8.50 -20.72 -2.73
C GLU A 211 -8.64 -19.51 -3.67
N ILE A 212 -8.52 -18.28 -3.15
CA ILE A 212 -8.56 -17.04 -3.95
C ILE A 212 -7.43 -17.01 -4.98
N PHE A 213 -6.19 -17.29 -4.58
CA PHE A 213 -5.06 -17.31 -5.52
C PHE A 213 -5.23 -18.40 -6.59
N ALA A 214 -5.62 -19.61 -6.19
CA ALA A 214 -5.85 -20.73 -7.11
C ALA A 214 -6.95 -20.44 -8.13
N ASN A 215 -8.08 -19.90 -7.70
CA ASN A 215 -9.20 -19.52 -8.58
C ASN A 215 -8.82 -18.39 -9.55
N ASN A 216 -7.82 -17.58 -9.19
CA ASN A 216 -7.25 -16.56 -10.05
C ASN A 216 -6.00 -17.02 -10.83
N ARG A 217 -5.74 -18.34 -10.90
CA ARG A 217 -4.61 -18.95 -11.64
C ARG A 217 -3.24 -18.41 -11.23
N ILE A 218 -3.08 -18.14 -9.93
CA ILE A 218 -1.81 -17.76 -9.33
C ILE A 218 -1.41 -18.89 -8.39
N ASP A 219 -0.37 -19.64 -8.76
CA ASP A 219 0.12 -20.73 -7.94
C ASP A 219 0.83 -20.18 -6.70
N ILE A 220 0.45 -20.68 -5.52
CA ILE A 220 1.08 -20.31 -4.26
C ILE A 220 1.55 -21.55 -3.50
N CYS A 221 2.55 -21.36 -2.63
CA CYS A 221 3.01 -22.38 -1.70
C CYS A 221 2.88 -21.89 -0.27
N ILE A 222 2.20 -22.65 0.58
CA ILE A 222 2.11 -22.36 2.02
C ILE A 222 3.28 -23.07 2.72
N LYS A 223 4.14 -22.29 3.38
CA LYS A 223 5.25 -22.80 4.20
C LYS A 223 5.00 -22.43 5.66
N ARG A 224 4.94 -23.43 6.54
CA ARG A 224 4.76 -23.20 7.99
C ARG A 224 6.10 -23.17 8.69
N TYR A 225 6.28 -22.21 9.60
CA TYR A 225 7.51 -22.11 10.39
C TYR A 225 7.87 -23.42 11.12
N GLY A 226 6.89 -24.11 11.69
CA GLY A 226 7.10 -25.36 12.43
C GLY A 226 7.73 -26.49 11.60
N ASP A 227 7.50 -26.49 10.29
CA ASP A 227 7.97 -27.54 9.36
C ASP A 227 9.43 -27.29 8.93
N PHE A 228 9.84 -26.03 8.83
CA PHE A 228 11.15 -25.64 8.28
C PHE A 228 12.13 -25.10 9.33
N LYS A 229 11.66 -24.71 10.53
CA LYS A 229 12.44 -24.23 11.68
C LYS A 229 13.64 -23.35 11.29
N LYS A 230 14.85 -23.94 11.24
CA LYS A 230 16.11 -23.24 10.97
C LYS A 230 16.25 -22.79 9.51
N ASP A 231 15.63 -23.50 8.57
CA ASP A 231 15.69 -23.19 7.14
C ASP A 231 14.62 -22.19 6.70
N PHE A 232 13.70 -21.81 7.58
CA PHE A 232 12.60 -20.91 7.25
C PHE A 232 13.11 -19.56 6.70
N LEU A 233 14.14 -18.98 7.32
CA LEU A 233 14.74 -17.72 6.86
C LEU A 233 15.46 -17.88 5.51
N ASN A 234 16.15 -19.01 5.29
CA ASN A 234 16.82 -19.28 4.00
C ASN A 234 15.80 -19.40 2.87
N ILE A 235 14.65 -20.05 3.12
CA ILE A 235 13.55 -20.13 2.16
C ILE A 235 12.99 -18.73 1.91
N LEU A 236 12.73 -17.97 2.96
CA LEU A 236 12.18 -16.62 2.85
C LEU A 236 13.08 -15.69 2.02
N ASP A 237 14.39 -15.70 2.32
CA ASP A 237 15.40 -14.96 1.58
C ASP A 237 15.41 -15.37 0.10
N SER A 238 15.41 -16.67 -0.20
CA SER A 238 15.39 -17.17 -1.57
C SER A 238 14.16 -16.69 -2.36
N VAL A 239 12.97 -16.65 -1.74
CA VAL A 239 11.74 -16.18 -2.40
C VAL A 239 11.80 -14.67 -2.64
N ILE A 240 12.21 -13.88 -1.62
CA ILE A 240 12.29 -12.42 -1.72
C ILE A 240 13.34 -11.98 -2.74
N GLU A 241 14.53 -12.60 -2.72
CA GLU A 241 15.63 -12.32 -3.65
C GLU A 241 15.28 -12.73 -5.10
N SER A 242 14.35 -13.69 -5.27
CA SER A 242 13.76 -14.04 -6.57
C SER A 242 12.68 -13.06 -7.05
N GLY A 243 12.37 -12.03 -6.27
CA GLY A 243 11.42 -10.98 -6.60
C GLY A 243 9.96 -11.32 -6.30
N PHE A 244 9.66 -12.44 -5.62
CA PHE A 244 8.29 -12.82 -5.30
C PHE A 244 7.87 -12.28 -3.93
N PRO A 245 6.75 -11.54 -3.82
CA PRO A 245 6.26 -11.05 -2.54
C PRO A 245 5.72 -12.20 -1.69
N VAL A 246 5.90 -12.09 -0.38
CA VAL A 246 5.47 -13.12 0.58
C VAL A 246 4.40 -12.54 1.51
N ILE A 247 3.23 -13.18 1.57
CA ILE A 247 2.25 -12.89 2.62
C ILE A 247 2.66 -13.67 3.88
N LEU A 248 3.09 -12.94 4.90
CA LEU A 248 3.43 -13.50 6.20
C LEU A 248 2.19 -13.54 7.08
N ALA A 249 1.76 -14.75 7.45
CA ALA A 249 0.61 -14.96 8.32
C ALA A 249 1.02 -15.27 9.76
N THR A 250 0.39 -14.57 10.70
CA THR A 250 0.40 -14.86 12.13
C THR A 250 -0.99 -15.36 12.56
N LYS A 251 -1.21 -15.59 13.86
CA LYS A 251 -2.50 -16.11 14.35
C LYS A 251 -3.70 -15.20 14.06
N GLN A 252 -3.49 -13.89 14.00
CA GLN A 252 -4.58 -12.90 13.92
C GLN A 252 -4.35 -11.83 12.86
N HIS A 253 -3.23 -11.89 12.14
CA HIS A 253 -2.83 -10.83 11.21
C HIS A 253 -1.98 -11.37 10.07
N VAL A 254 -2.06 -10.70 8.92
CA VAL A 254 -1.23 -10.95 7.75
C VAL A 254 -0.58 -9.65 7.29
N SER A 255 0.62 -9.75 6.73
CA SER A 255 1.36 -8.61 6.17
C SER A 255 2.16 -9.05 4.96
N VAL A 256 2.61 -8.11 4.13
CA VAL A 256 3.40 -8.41 2.92
C VAL A 256 4.87 -8.08 3.15
N LEU A 257 5.75 -9.05 2.91
CA LEU A 257 7.18 -8.82 2.78
C LEU A 257 7.51 -8.49 1.33
N ILE A 258 8.16 -7.34 1.14
CA ILE A 258 8.47 -6.79 -0.19
C ILE A 258 9.97 -6.65 -0.46
N GLY A 259 10.80 -7.07 0.50
CA GLY A 259 12.23 -6.85 0.42
C GLY A 259 12.96 -7.08 1.73
N HIS A 260 14.25 -6.79 1.71
CA HIS A 260 15.10 -6.76 2.90
C HIS A 260 16.20 -5.72 2.75
N THR A 261 16.83 -5.39 3.87
CA THR A 261 18.06 -4.62 3.90
C THR A 261 19.27 -5.55 3.98
N LEU A 262 20.45 -4.98 3.74
CA LEU A 262 21.72 -5.63 4.04
C LEU A 262 22.69 -4.60 4.59
N LYS A 263 23.09 -4.78 5.85
CA LYS A 263 24.13 -3.98 6.50
C LYS A 263 25.51 -4.61 6.29
N ASN A 264 26.57 -3.84 6.54
CA ASN A 264 27.97 -4.28 6.36
C ASN A 264 28.32 -5.58 7.11
N ASN A 265 27.64 -5.88 8.22
CA ASN A 265 27.85 -7.10 9.00
C ASN A 265 27.05 -8.32 8.49
N SER A 266 26.53 -8.26 7.26
CA SER A 266 25.61 -9.25 6.69
C SER A 266 24.30 -9.45 7.46
N GLU A 267 23.95 -8.51 8.35
CA GLU A 267 22.66 -8.46 9.01
C GLU A 267 21.58 -8.01 8.03
N LYS A 268 20.46 -8.74 7.98
CA LYS A 268 19.30 -8.45 7.15
C LYS A 268 18.11 -8.07 8.03
N ASP A 269 17.44 -6.96 7.69
CA ASP A 269 16.13 -6.61 8.23
C ASP A 269 15.08 -6.71 7.11
N TYR A 270 13.96 -7.39 7.35
CA TYR A 270 12.89 -7.48 6.34
C TYR A 270 12.09 -6.19 6.24
N ILE A 271 11.66 -5.86 5.01
CA ILE A 271 10.81 -4.71 4.73
C ILE A 271 9.38 -5.23 4.62
N ILE A 272 8.55 -4.84 5.59
CA ILE A 272 7.18 -5.32 5.76
C ILE A 272 6.20 -4.18 5.51
N TYR A 273 5.18 -4.47 4.71
CA TYR A 273 4.00 -3.64 4.54
C TYR A 273 2.88 -4.22 5.40
N ASP A 274 2.54 -3.47 6.46
CA ASP A 274 1.41 -3.76 7.35
C ASP A 274 0.28 -2.76 7.07
N ASP A 275 -0.78 -3.25 6.44
CA ASP A 275 -1.92 -2.46 5.99
C ASP A 275 -2.81 -1.98 7.14
N SER A 276 -2.70 -2.63 8.30
CA SER A 276 -3.54 -2.43 9.48
C SER A 276 -2.92 -1.49 10.51
N GLY A 277 -1.59 -1.31 10.46
CA GLY A 277 -0.82 -0.66 11.51
C GLY A 277 -0.79 -1.47 12.81
N TYR A 278 -1.02 -2.78 12.76
CA TYR A 278 -0.98 -3.67 13.93
C TYR A 278 0.42 -3.77 14.54
N PHE A 279 1.46 -3.66 13.72
CA PHE A 279 2.87 -3.66 14.12
C PHE A 279 3.48 -2.24 14.18
N LEU A 280 2.69 -1.18 13.97
CA LEU A 280 3.13 0.23 14.01
C LEU A 280 2.81 0.90 15.36
#